data_AF-A0A8X6L0P3-F1
#
_entry.id   AF-A0A8X6L0P3-F1
#
_cell.length_a   1.000
_cell.length_b   1.000
_cell.length_c   1.000
_cell.angle_alpha   90.00
_cell.angle_beta   90.00
_cell.angle_gamma   90.00
#
_symmetry.space_group_name_H-M   'P 1'
#
loop_
_entity.id
_entity.type
_entity.pdbx_description
1 polymer ?
#
loop_
_entity_poly.entity_id
_entity_poly.type
_entity_poly.pdbx_seq_one_letter_code
_entity_poly.pdbx_strand_id
1 'polypeptide(L)' 'MCCSSAGTRTNYVCFPAPPKWIKEPQDASVGLEGRVSLDCEVRGHPKPRILWTKVD' A
#
# COMPACT_ATOMS: atom_id res chain seq x y z
N MET A 1 13.55 -6.34 5.74
CA MET A 1 13.96 -6.02 7.12
C MET A 1 13.34 -7.07 8.02
N CYS A 2 14.08 -8.15 8.26
CA CYS A 2 13.64 -9.26 9.10
C CYS A 2 14.15 -8.99 10.52
N CYS A 3 13.27 -9.03 11.53
CA CYS A 3 13.71 -9.28 12.90
C CYS A 3 14.04 -10.78 13.01
N SER A 4 15.20 -11.18 12.46
CA SER A 4 15.72 -12.54 12.62
C SER A 4 16.49 -12.59 13.94
N SER A 5 15.94 -13.25 14.96
CA SER A 5 16.58 -13.34 16.27
C SER A 5 17.44 -14.61 16.38
N ALA A 6 18.76 -14.44 16.52
CA ALA A 6 19.64 -15.38 17.19
C ALA A 6 20.44 -14.61 18.25
N GLY A 7 20.11 -14.83 19.53
CA GLY A 7 20.86 -14.33 20.70
C GLY A 7 20.47 -12.94 21.20
N THR A 8 20.12 -12.86 22.50
CA THR A 8 19.68 -11.69 23.31
C THR A 8 18.20 -11.32 23.16
N ARG A 9 17.45 -11.32 24.28
CA ARG A 9 16.05 -10.82 24.36
C ARG A 9 16.06 -9.29 24.30
N THR A 10 16.18 -8.75 23.09
CA THR A 10 15.91 -7.34 22.85
C THR A 10 14.42 -7.18 22.59
N ASN A 11 13.72 -6.36 23.38
CA ASN A 11 12.34 -6.01 23.09
C ASN A 11 12.34 -5.02 21.92
N TYR A 12 11.85 -5.44 20.76
CA TYR A 12 11.67 -4.56 19.61
C TYR A 12 10.30 -3.88 19.71
N VAL A 13 10.29 -2.55 19.80
CA VAL A 13 9.06 -1.76 19.70
C VAL A 13 8.88 -1.35 18.25
N CYS A 14 7.83 -1.86 17.60
CA CYS A 14 7.45 -1.42 16.26
C CYS A 14 6.44 -0.29 16.37
N PHE A 15 6.77 0.88 15.81
CA PHE A 15 5.83 2.00 15.74
C PHE A 15 4.92 1.85 14.52
N PRO A 16 3.59 2.02 14.68
CA PRO A 16 2.68 2.01 13.55
C PRO A 16 2.98 3.19 12.63
N ALA A 17 2.87 2.96 11.33
CA ALA A 17 3.04 3.99 10.31
C ALA A 17 1.73 4.11 9.52
N PRO A 18 1.12 5.31 9.46
CA PRO A 18 -0.12 5.48 8.73
C PRO A 18 0.08 5.20 7.23
N PRO A 19 -0.97 4.78 6.51
CA PRO A 19 -0.95 4.65 5.07
C PRO A 19 -0.50 5.94 4.39
N LYS A 20 0.47 5.85 3.48
CA LYS A 20 0.93 6.96 2.63
C LYS A 20 1.10 6.47 1.21
N TRP A 21 0.69 7.29 0.25
CA TRP A 21 0.90 7.01 -1.16
C TRP A 21 2.39 6.94 -1.48
N ILE A 22 2.80 5.84 -2.11
CA ILE A 22 4.04 5.76 -2.87
C ILE A 22 3.73 6.10 -4.32
N LYS A 23 2.64 5.53 -4.85
CA LYS A 23 2.10 5.82 -6.16
C LYS A 23 0.60 6.03 -6.04
N GLU A 24 0.20 7.28 -6.19
CA GLU A 24 -1.21 7.67 -6.21
C GLU A 24 -1.79 7.34 -7.60
N PRO A 25 -2.98 6.72 -7.67
CA PRO A 25 -3.64 6.48 -8.94
C PRO A 25 -4.00 7.81 -9.61
N GLN A 26 -3.83 7.87 -10.92
CA GLN A 26 -4.12 9.06 -11.71
C GLN A 26 -5.41 8.90 -12.49
N ASP A 27 -6.07 10.03 -12.76
CA ASP A 27 -7.23 10.06 -13.63
C ASP A 27 -6.84 9.64 -15.05
N ALA A 28 -7.69 8.83 -15.66
CA ALA A 28 -7.49 8.33 -17.00
C ALA A 28 -8.81 8.32 -17.76
N SER A 29 -8.74 8.75 -19.03
CA SER A 29 -9.87 8.73 -19.96
C SER A 29 -9.59 7.72 -21.06
N VAL A 30 -10.57 6.87 -21.34
CA VAL A 30 -10.46 5.83 -22.35
C VAL A 30 -11.64 5.89 -23.30
N GLY A 31 -11.39 5.64 -24.59
CA GLY A 31 -12.43 5.60 -25.62
C GLY A 31 -13.36 4.39 -25.45
N LEU A 32 -14.40 4.34 -26.29
CA LEU A 32 -15.32 3.20 -26.34
C LEU A 32 -14.55 1.90 -26.54
N GLU A 33 -14.95 0.86 -25.80
CA GLU A 33 -14.30 -0.47 -25.75
C GLU A 33 -12.84 -0.49 -25.26
N GLY A 34 -12.29 0.63 -24.81
CA GLY A 34 -10.91 0.65 -24.34
C GLY A 34 -10.77 0.18 -22.89
N ARG A 35 -9.55 -0.25 -22.55
CA ARG A 35 -9.18 -0.73 -21.21
C ARG A 35 -8.22 0.25 -20.55
N VAL A 36 -8.42 0.47 -19.26
CA VAL A 36 -7.52 1.26 -18.42
C VAL A 36 -7.02 0.43 -17.24
N SER A 37 -5.78 0.65 -16.84
CA SER A 37 -5.17 0.09 -15.63
C SER A 37 -4.78 1.23 -14.71
N LEU A 38 -5.27 1.21 -13.46
CA LEU A 38 -4.93 2.20 -12.45
C LEU A 38 -3.87 1.63 -11.52
N ASP A 39 -2.69 2.22 -11.57
CA ASP A 39 -1.53 1.82 -10.77
C ASP A 39 -1.61 2.50 -9.39
N CYS A 40 -1.52 1.71 -8.31
CA CYS A 40 -1.67 2.21 -6.93
C CYS A 40 -0.70 1.48 -5.99
N GLU A 41 0.07 2.25 -5.23
CA GLU A 41 1.00 1.73 -4.22
C GLU A 41 0.95 2.55 -2.93
N VAL A 42 0.82 1.87 -1.79
CA VAL A 42 0.68 2.49 -0.48
C VAL A 42 1.65 1.81 0.50
N ARG A 43 2.42 2.62 1.24
CA ARG A 43 3.20 2.16 2.40
C ARG A 43 2.43 2.38 3.69
N GLY A 44 2.67 1.53 4.67
CA GLY A 44 2.11 1.65 6.01
C GLY A 44 2.51 0.45 6.85
N HIS A 45 2.41 0.59 8.18
CA HIS A 45 2.58 -0.52 9.10
C HIS A 45 1.43 -0.55 10.12
N PRO A 46 0.68 -1.66 10.22
CA PRO A 46 0.77 -2.87 9.39
C PRO A 46 0.51 -2.62 7.90
N LYS A 47 0.83 -3.59 7.03
CA LYS A 47 0.71 -3.43 5.57
C LYS A 47 -0.74 -3.02 5.23
N PRO A 48 -0.95 -1.90 4.51
CA PRO A 48 -2.28 -1.41 4.22
C PRO A 48 -3.00 -2.32 3.21
N ARG A 49 -4.33 -2.36 3.31
CA ARG A 49 -5.21 -3.03 2.35
C ARG A 49 -5.81 -1.99 1.41
N ILE A 50 -5.70 -2.23 0.10
CA ILE A 50 -6.24 -1.34 -0.94
C ILE A 50 -7.65 -1.84 -1.30
N LEU A 51 -8.62 -0.92 -1.36
CA LEU A 51 -10.00 -1.20 -1.75
C LEU A 51 -10.38 -0.26 -2.90
N TRP A 52 -10.97 -0.82 -3.94
CA TRP A 52 -11.49 -0.07 -5.09
C TRP A 52 -13.01 -0.06 -5.05
N THR A 53 -13.60 1.09 -5.30
CA THR A 53 -15.05 1.28 -5.36
C THR A 53 -15.43 2.03 -6.62
N LYS A 54 -16.43 1.54 -7.35
CA LYS A 54 -17.12 2.33 -8.36
C LYS A 54 -18.10 3.24 -7.62
N VAL A 55 -17.97 4.55 -7.81
CA VAL A 55 -19.02 5.49 -7.42
C VAL A 55 -20.06 5.42 -8.52
N ASP A 56 -21.23 4.86 -8.19
CA ASP A 56 -22.39 4.83 -9.09
C ASP A 56 -23.13 6.17 -9.07
#